data_AF-A0A3D2YED0-F1
#
_entry.id   AF-A0A3D2YED0-F1
#
_cell.length_a   1.000
_cell.length_b   1.000
_cell.length_c   1.000
_cell.angle_alpha   90.00
_cell.angle_beta   90.00
_cell.angle_gamma   90.00
#
_symmetry.space_group_name_H-M   'P 1'
#
loop_
_entity.id
_entity.type
_entity.pdbx_description
1 polymer ?
#
loop_
_entity_poly.entity_id
_entity_poly.type
_entity_poly.pdbx_seq_one_letter_code
_entity_poly.pdbx_strand_id
1 'polypeptide(L)'
;MGLFSFRKPPARVNSSGSVPHTADLLYPAVLPAFSEIAAGEHRDPRAVFYTIRFMDPQRSRPFTPDVLDASDFGSKAEVRRVLVRRGFVQNADAGQTLSVLYTKDAMKELLRKRGLSVGGTKEQQAARLLADGFRISPSRRLLELTASGSALIAAHGVNLSEAIRRATLALKEPDYPGAVAAYRDYDSRWGYVHPSGKTHTIFASYDVPFRRLDFLAGYPMRELCNSEDFRRTLRACLIAGLMRGEQERTELAFRFKEVCQEQIVCPGIVDLFIMDDFDGSTAAAMREAMEQNVAADSDFTLEYYISHVLYLSRRA
;
A
#
# COMPACT_ATOMS: atom_id res chain seq x y z
N MET A 1 -34.53 26.07 -9.81
CA MET A 1 -33.14 25.59 -9.68
C MET A 1 -33.02 24.28 -10.45
N GLY A 2 -32.27 24.27 -11.55
CA GLY A 2 -32.22 23.13 -12.47
C GLY A 2 -31.39 21.97 -11.91
N LEU A 3 -31.98 20.77 -11.88
CA LEU A 3 -31.32 19.50 -11.59
C LEU A 3 -30.45 19.12 -12.79
N PHE A 4 -29.11 19.12 -12.60
CA PHE A 4 -28.19 18.53 -13.57
C PHE A 4 -28.35 17.00 -13.53
N SER A 5 -29.11 16.46 -14.49
CA SER A 5 -29.15 15.03 -14.78
C SER A 5 -27.91 14.67 -15.60
N PHE A 6 -26.92 14.03 -14.99
CA PHE A 6 -25.82 13.39 -15.72
C PHE A 6 -26.37 12.16 -16.45
N ARG A 7 -26.76 12.34 -17.73
CA ARG A 7 -26.98 11.21 -18.63
C ARG A 7 -25.65 10.46 -18.75
N LYS A 8 -25.61 9.20 -18.29
CA LYS A 8 -24.51 8.26 -18.58
C LYS A 8 -24.26 8.29 -20.09
N PRO A 9 -23.03 8.55 -20.57
CA PRO A 9 -22.75 8.39 -21.99
C PRO A 9 -22.98 6.93 -22.36
N PRO A 10 -23.52 6.63 -23.56
CA PRO A 10 -23.54 5.26 -24.04
C PRO A 10 -22.11 4.72 -24.04
N ALA A 11 -21.94 3.45 -23.67
CA ALA A 11 -20.67 2.76 -23.74
C ALA A 11 -20.14 2.83 -25.19
N ARG A 12 -19.21 3.73 -25.46
CA ARG A 12 -18.42 3.69 -26.69
C ARG A 12 -17.50 2.50 -26.56
N VAL A 13 -17.85 1.42 -27.25
CA VAL A 13 -16.89 0.39 -27.63
C VAL A 13 -15.97 1.03 -28.66
N ASN A 14 -14.96 1.77 -28.20
CA ASN A 14 -13.85 2.18 -29.04
C ASN A 14 -12.77 1.11 -28.92
N SER A 15 -12.72 0.28 -29.95
CA SER A 15 -11.55 -0.47 -30.36
C SER A 15 -10.32 0.43 -30.47
N SER A 16 -9.18 -0.07 -29.99
CA SER A 16 -7.78 0.35 -30.21
C SER A 16 -7.31 1.74 -29.71
N GLY A 17 -6.43 1.72 -28.69
CA GLY A 17 -5.18 2.51 -28.67
C GLY A 17 -5.19 3.93 -28.11
N SER A 18 -6.33 4.55 -27.82
CA SER A 18 -6.36 5.92 -27.27
C SER A 18 -6.16 5.96 -25.75
N VAL A 19 -5.33 6.87 -25.27
CA VAL A 19 -5.18 7.21 -23.84
C VAL A 19 -6.57 7.54 -23.25
N PRO A 20 -6.96 6.97 -22.09
CA PRO A 20 -8.27 7.20 -21.50
C PRO A 20 -8.40 8.66 -21.05
N HIS A 21 -9.59 9.24 -21.20
CA HIS A 21 -9.87 10.53 -20.59
C HIS A 21 -10.02 10.35 -19.07
N THR A 22 -9.82 11.43 -18.30
CA THR A 22 -9.94 11.39 -16.83
C THR A 22 -11.30 10.81 -16.37
N ALA A 23 -12.38 11.07 -17.11
CA ALA A 23 -13.70 10.52 -16.82
C ALA A 23 -13.76 8.97 -16.92
N ASP A 24 -12.93 8.34 -17.76
CA ASP A 24 -12.87 6.89 -17.90
C ASP A 24 -12.14 6.21 -16.74
N LEU A 25 -11.32 6.99 -16.02
CA LEU A 25 -10.60 6.59 -14.81
C LEU A 25 -11.45 6.75 -13.54
N LEU A 26 -12.56 7.48 -13.61
CA LEU A 26 -13.53 7.53 -12.51
C LEU A 26 -14.18 6.16 -12.37
N TYR A 27 -14.24 5.64 -11.14
CA TYR A 27 -14.86 4.34 -10.86
C TYR A 27 -16.38 4.42 -11.08
N PRO A 28 -16.94 3.85 -12.18
CA PRO A 28 -18.35 4.04 -12.51
C PRO A 28 -19.24 2.91 -11.98
N ALA A 29 -18.64 1.89 -11.34
CA ALA A 29 -19.35 0.76 -10.78
C ALA A 29 -19.80 1.09 -9.35
N VAL A 30 -20.97 0.57 -8.98
CA VAL A 30 -21.53 0.75 -7.65
C VAL A 30 -20.73 -0.12 -6.69
N LEU A 31 -19.96 0.53 -5.81
CA LEU A 31 -19.30 -0.13 -4.69
C LEU A 31 -20.27 -0.23 -3.51
N PRO A 32 -20.19 -1.31 -2.71
CA PRO A 32 -20.93 -1.36 -1.46
C PRO A 32 -20.45 -0.23 -0.54
N ALA A 33 -21.38 0.41 0.17
CA ALA A 33 -21.05 1.30 1.26
C ALA A 33 -20.58 0.51 2.49
N PHE A 34 -19.74 1.13 3.32
CA PHE A 34 -19.31 0.53 4.58
C PHE A 34 -20.51 0.16 5.48
N SER A 35 -21.58 0.96 5.47
CA SER A 35 -22.81 0.67 6.20
C SER A 35 -23.49 -0.63 5.73
N GLU A 36 -23.43 -0.94 4.43
CA GLU A 36 -23.94 -2.20 3.87
C GLU A 36 -23.07 -3.38 4.31
N ILE A 37 -21.74 -3.21 4.31
CA ILE A 37 -20.80 -4.22 4.83
C ILE A 37 -21.04 -4.46 6.34
N ALA A 38 -21.24 -3.40 7.10
CA ALA A 38 -21.49 -3.45 8.54
C ALA A 38 -22.84 -4.11 8.87
N ALA A 39 -23.89 -3.86 8.07
CA ALA A 39 -25.19 -4.51 8.20
C ALA A 39 -25.10 -6.04 8.03
N GLY A 40 -24.17 -6.51 7.18
CA GLY A 40 -23.81 -7.92 7.04
C GLY A 40 -22.89 -8.46 8.14
N GLU A 41 -22.83 -7.80 9.31
CA GLU A 41 -21.96 -8.14 10.44
C GLU A 41 -20.47 -8.20 10.08
N HIS A 42 -20.03 -7.43 9.08
CA HIS A 42 -18.66 -7.47 8.55
C HIS A 42 -18.25 -8.88 8.09
N ARG A 43 -19.19 -9.62 7.49
CA ARG A 43 -18.88 -10.89 6.82
C ARG A 43 -18.01 -10.70 5.60
N ASP A 44 -18.22 -9.61 4.88
CA ASP A 44 -17.34 -9.17 3.80
C ASP A 44 -15.98 -8.74 4.40
N PRO A 45 -14.86 -9.38 4.01
CA PRO A 45 -13.55 -9.10 4.57
C PRO A 45 -12.98 -7.73 4.18
N ARG A 46 -13.54 -7.02 3.19
CA ARG A 46 -13.06 -5.71 2.71
C ARG A 46 -12.85 -4.72 3.85
N ALA A 47 -13.92 -4.40 4.58
CA ALA A 47 -13.88 -3.44 5.68
C ALA A 47 -12.87 -3.83 6.76
N VAL A 48 -12.74 -5.14 7.02
CA VAL A 48 -11.89 -5.66 8.09
C VAL A 48 -10.42 -5.66 7.68
N PHE A 49 -10.11 -5.91 6.42
CA PHE A 49 -8.75 -5.85 5.89
C PHE A 49 -8.12 -4.46 6.11
N TYR A 50 -8.83 -3.38 5.79
CA TYR A 50 -8.27 -2.02 5.92
C TYR A 50 -7.89 -1.66 7.36
N THR A 51 -8.49 -2.31 8.36
CA THR A 51 -8.13 -2.12 9.77
C THR A 51 -6.78 -2.71 10.16
N ILE A 52 -6.27 -3.68 9.38
CA ILE A 52 -5.03 -4.41 9.62
C ILE A 52 -4.03 -4.32 8.45
N ARG A 53 -4.33 -3.56 7.40
CA ARG A 53 -3.55 -3.52 6.14
C ARG A 53 -2.07 -3.17 6.29
N PHE A 54 -1.72 -2.41 7.32
CA PHE A 54 -0.34 -1.97 7.60
C PHE A 54 0.42 -2.93 8.51
N MET A 55 -0.22 -4.03 8.91
CA MET A 55 0.42 -5.04 9.74
C MET A 55 1.28 -5.95 8.90
N ASP A 56 2.45 -6.29 9.42
CA ASP A 56 3.29 -7.35 8.87
C ASP A 56 2.58 -8.72 9.04
N PRO A 57 2.29 -9.45 7.96
CA PRO A 57 1.64 -10.77 8.04
C PRO A 57 2.51 -11.83 8.72
N GLN A 58 3.83 -11.63 8.78
CA GLN A 58 4.80 -12.50 9.46
C GLN A 58 5.08 -12.06 10.91
N ARG A 59 4.34 -11.06 11.40
CA ARG A 59 4.49 -10.53 12.76
C ARG A 59 4.28 -11.64 13.79
N SER A 60 5.35 -11.93 14.55
CA SER A 60 5.32 -12.89 15.66
C SER A 60 5.01 -12.27 17.02
N ARG A 61 5.19 -10.95 17.18
CA ARG A 61 5.02 -10.26 18.47
C ARG A 61 3.61 -9.71 18.64
N PRO A 62 3.02 -9.80 19.84
CA PRO A 62 1.77 -9.12 20.14
C PRO A 62 1.84 -7.61 19.90
N PHE A 63 0.69 -6.98 19.74
CA PHE A 63 0.57 -5.54 19.49
C PHE A 63 -0.54 -4.92 20.34
N THR A 64 -0.42 -3.63 20.59
CA THR A 64 -1.48 -2.86 21.21
C THR A 64 -2.61 -2.64 20.19
N PRO A 65 -3.88 -2.53 20.63
CA PRO A 65 -4.97 -2.15 19.72
C PRO A 65 -4.77 -0.81 19.00
N ASP A 66 -3.77 -0.01 19.40
CA ASP A 66 -3.50 1.29 18.82
C ASP A 66 -2.97 1.27 17.39
N VAL A 67 -2.40 0.14 16.97
CA VAL A 67 -1.92 -0.04 15.59
C VAL A 67 -3.05 -0.33 14.60
N LEU A 68 -4.26 -0.63 15.11
CA LEU A 68 -5.43 -0.89 14.28
C LEU A 68 -5.92 0.43 13.66
N ASP A 69 -6.11 0.43 12.35
CA ASP A 69 -6.74 1.53 11.63
C ASP A 69 -8.25 1.47 11.89
N ALA A 70 -8.78 2.56 12.45
CA ALA A 70 -10.19 2.69 12.79
C ALA A 70 -10.88 3.77 11.95
N SER A 71 -10.28 4.22 10.84
CA SER A 71 -10.80 5.35 10.03
C SER A 71 -12.25 5.16 9.62
N ASP A 72 -12.60 3.93 9.20
CA ASP A 72 -13.93 3.57 8.72
C ASP A 72 -14.89 3.16 9.85
N PHE A 73 -14.37 2.93 11.06
CA PHE A 73 -15.11 2.49 12.23
C PHE A 73 -15.31 3.65 13.23
N GLY A 74 -16.31 3.55 14.11
CA GLY A 74 -16.53 4.58 15.13
C GLY A 74 -15.43 4.59 16.20
N SER A 75 -14.80 3.45 16.48
CA SER A 75 -13.77 3.33 17.52
C SER A 75 -12.85 2.12 17.35
N LYS A 76 -11.63 2.21 17.89
CA LYS A 76 -10.69 1.06 18.01
C LYS A 76 -11.27 -0.10 18.82
N ALA A 77 -12.15 0.18 19.79
CA ALA A 77 -12.81 -0.86 20.58
C ALA A 77 -13.77 -1.70 19.74
N GLU A 78 -14.47 -1.06 18.80
CA GLU A 78 -15.34 -1.73 17.84
C GLU A 78 -14.54 -2.56 16.83
N VAL A 79 -13.50 -1.97 16.23
CA VAL A 79 -12.57 -2.68 15.32
C VAL A 79 -12.05 -3.96 15.97
N ARG A 80 -11.51 -3.84 17.20
CA ARG A 80 -11.03 -5.01 17.95
C ARG A 80 -12.12 -6.06 18.13
N ARG A 81 -13.32 -5.65 18.53
CA ARG A 81 -14.43 -6.58 18.76
C ARG A 81 -14.78 -7.35 17.48
N VAL A 82 -14.82 -6.66 16.35
CA VAL A 82 -15.12 -7.23 15.03
C VAL A 82 -14.00 -8.17 14.60
N LEU A 83 -12.74 -7.75 14.64
CA LEU A 83 -11.59 -8.58 14.28
C LEU A 83 -11.49 -9.86 15.09
N VAL A 84 -11.73 -9.78 16.41
CA VAL A 84 -11.74 -10.97 17.30
C VAL A 84 -12.91 -11.88 16.97
N ARG A 85 -14.12 -11.32 16.80
CA ARG A 85 -15.32 -12.10 16.43
C ARG A 85 -15.16 -12.81 15.09
N ARG A 86 -14.53 -12.15 14.12
CA ARG A 86 -14.27 -12.70 12.77
C ARG A 86 -13.03 -13.60 12.73
N GLY A 87 -12.29 -13.70 13.83
CA GLY A 87 -11.14 -14.60 13.95
C GLY A 87 -9.90 -14.14 13.18
N PHE A 88 -9.77 -12.85 12.86
CA PHE A 88 -8.57 -12.33 12.20
C PHE A 88 -7.48 -11.94 13.21
N VAL A 89 -7.88 -11.51 14.40
CA VAL A 89 -6.97 -11.30 15.54
C VAL A 89 -7.48 -12.07 16.75
N GLN A 90 -6.60 -12.36 17.68
CA GLN A 90 -6.95 -12.97 18.96
C GLN A 90 -6.31 -12.19 20.11
N ASN A 91 -6.80 -12.39 21.33
CA ASN A 91 -6.08 -11.87 22.50
C ASN A 91 -4.80 -12.67 22.68
N ALA A 92 -3.69 -11.97 22.86
CA ALA A 92 -2.44 -12.59 23.22
C ALA A 92 -2.55 -13.31 24.57
N ASP A 93 -1.68 -14.29 24.79
CA ASP A 93 -1.55 -14.94 26.09
C ASP A 93 -1.34 -13.91 27.20
N ALA A 94 -1.92 -14.16 28.38
CA ALA A 94 -1.85 -13.22 29.49
C ALA A 94 -0.41 -13.08 30.03
N GLY A 95 0.37 -14.16 30.02
CA GLY A 95 1.77 -14.16 30.43
C GLY A 95 2.60 -13.34 29.44
N GLN A 96 2.40 -13.58 28.14
CA GLN A 96 3.05 -12.81 27.08
C GLN A 96 2.66 -11.31 27.13
N THR A 97 1.39 -11.02 27.41
CA THR A 97 0.90 -9.64 27.60
C THR A 97 1.63 -8.96 28.76
N LEU A 98 1.76 -9.61 29.92
CA LEU A 98 2.51 -9.06 31.05
C LEU A 98 3.98 -8.82 30.70
N SER A 99 4.59 -9.80 30.04
CA SER A 99 5.98 -9.73 29.60
C SER A 99 6.24 -8.60 28.60
N VAL A 100 5.27 -8.17 27.81
CA VAL A 100 5.44 -7.01 26.92
C VAL A 100 5.11 -5.70 27.63
N LEU A 101 4.05 -5.65 28.43
CA LEU A 101 3.56 -4.42 29.06
C LEU A 101 4.47 -3.88 30.17
N TYR A 102 5.17 -4.77 30.90
CA TYR A 102 5.95 -4.39 32.07
C TYR A 102 7.43 -4.63 31.83
N THR A 103 8.28 -3.70 32.30
CA THR A 103 9.71 -3.97 32.41
C THR A 103 9.97 -5.06 33.45
N LYS A 104 11.17 -5.66 33.41
CA LYS A 104 11.55 -6.69 34.40
C LYS A 104 11.45 -6.14 35.83
N ASP A 105 11.89 -4.91 36.05
CA ASP A 105 11.83 -4.29 37.38
C ASP A 105 10.41 -3.95 37.81
N ALA A 106 9.56 -3.44 36.89
CA ALA A 106 8.16 -3.19 37.20
C ALA A 106 7.41 -4.47 37.62
N MET A 107 7.70 -5.62 36.99
CA MET A 107 7.14 -6.90 37.43
C MET A 107 7.66 -7.35 38.79
N LYS A 108 8.96 -7.15 39.08
CA LYS A 108 9.51 -7.45 40.42
C LYS A 108 8.81 -6.61 41.48
N GLU A 109 8.55 -5.33 41.22
CA GLU A 109 7.79 -4.49 42.13
C GLU A 109 6.37 -5.01 42.35
N LEU A 110 5.68 -5.43 41.29
CA LEU A 110 4.35 -6.04 41.41
C LEU A 110 4.37 -7.33 42.24
N LEU A 111 5.39 -8.18 42.07
CA LEU A 111 5.58 -9.41 42.85
C LEU A 111 5.85 -9.11 44.32
N ARG A 112 6.76 -8.15 44.64
CA ARG A 112 7.05 -7.76 46.03
C ARG A 112 5.82 -7.24 46.76
N LYS A 113 5.03 -6.39 46.09
CA LYS A 113 3.77 -5.86 46.64
C LYS A 113 2.74 -6.94 47.00
N ARG A 114 2.89 -8.14 46.42
CA ARG A 114 2.02 -9.30 46.64
C ARG A 114 2.67 -10.37 47.52
N GLY A 115 3.86 -10.10 48.07
CA GLY A 115 4.60 -11.08 48.88
C GLY A 115 5.15 -12.28 48.09
N LEU A 116 5.26 -12.16 46.76
CA LEU A 116 5.69 -13.24 45.88
C LEU A 116 7.20 -13.16 45.62
N SER A 117 7.83 -14.32 45.39
CA SER A 117 9.24 -14.40 44.99
C SER A 117 9.48 -13.60 43.71
N VAL A 118 10.63 -12.91 43.62
CA VAL A 118 11.04 -12.07 42.48
C VAL A 118 12.06 -12.72 41.55
N GLY A 119 12.56 -13.92 41.87
CA GLY A 119 13.56 -14.63 41.07
C GLY A 119 13.04 -15.06 39.70
N GLY A 120 13.92 -15.55 38.81
CA GLY A 120 13.54 -16.19 37.53
C GLY A 120 13.47 -15.27 36.31
N THR A 121 13.05 -15.86 35.19
CA THR A 121 12.83 -15.15 33.92
C THR A 121 11.55 -14.31 33.97
N LYS A 122 11.37 -13.44 32.96
CA LYS A 122 10.21 -12.53 32.88
C LYS A 122 8.90 -13.30 32.70
N GLU A 123 8.95 -14.41 31.97
CA GLU A 123 7.84 -15.34 31.76
C GLU A 123 7.45 -16.05 33.08
N GLN A 124 8.44 -16.52 33.84
CA GLN A 124 8.20 -17.14 35.14
C GLN A 124 7.63 -16.16 36.16
N GLN A 125 8.03 -14.88 36.09
CA GLN A 125 7.50 -13.80 36.91
C GLN A 125 6.04 -13.48 36.53
N ALA A 126 5.75 -13.39 35.23
CA ALA A 126 4.39 -13.20 34.72
C ALA A 126 3.45 -14.36 35.11
N ALA A 127 3.90 -15.62 34.97
CA ALA A 127 3.14 -16.80 35.36
C ALA A 127 2.78 -16.78 36.86
N ARG A 128 3.71 -16.35 37.73
CA ARG A 128 3.45 -16.19 39.17
C ARG A 128 2.38 -15.14 39.46
N LEU A 129 2.46 -13.97 38.80
CA LEU A 129 1.44 -12.94 38.95
C LEU A 129 0.07 -13.47 38.54
N LEU A 130 -0.03 -14.21 37.44
CA LEU A 130 -1.28 -14.78 36.98
C LEU A 130 -1.84 -15.85 37.93
N ALA A 131 -0.97 -16.72 38.47
CA ALA A 131 -1.36 -17.74 39.45
C ALA A 131 -1.89 -17.13 40.76
N ASP A 132 -1.36 -15.97 41.16
CA ASP A 132 -1.86 -15.16 42.28
C ASP A 132 -3.15 -14.37 41.95
N GLY A 133 -3.70 -14.54 40.76
CA GLY A 133 -4.94 -13.90 40.34
C GLY A 133 -4.77 -12.45 39.87
N PHE A 134 -3.55 -12.01 39.51
CA PHE A 134 -3.34 -10.72 38.86
C PHE A 134 -4.12 -10.66 37.54
N ARG A 135 -4.97 -9.65 37.39
CA ARG A 135 -5.78 -9.45 36.18
C ARG A 135 -5.26 -8.28 35.37
N ILE A 136 -5.03 -8.53 34.09
CA ILE A 136 -4.77 -7.48 33.10
C ILE A 136 -6.10 -6.89 32.68
N SER A 137 -6.21 -5.55 32.70
CA SER A 137 -7.42 -4.88 32.24
C SER A 137 -7.70 -5.25 30.77
N PRO A 138 -8.99 -5.43 30.37
CA PRO A 138 -9.33 -5.75 28.99
C PRO A 138 -8.74 -4.76 27.98
N SER A 139 -8.69 -3.47 28.33
CA SER A 139 -8.12 -2.39 27.52
C SER A 139 -6.62 -2.51 27.28
N ARG A 140 -5.87 -3.16 28.17
CA ARG A 140 -4.41 -3.35 28.06
C ARG A 140 -4.02 -4.69 27.48
N ARG A 141 -4.97 -5.59 27.23
CA ARG A 141 -4.67 -6.88 26.58
C ARG A 141 -4.15 -6.63 25.18
N LEU A 142 -2.98 -7.21 24.89
CA LEU A 142 -2.40 -7.19 23.57
C LEU A 142 -3.15 -8.16 22.66
N LEU A 143 -2.96 -7.95 21.37
CA LEU A 143 -3.54 -8.73 20.30
C LEU A 143 -2.45 -9.45 19.51
N GLU A 144 -2.83 -10.55 18.89
CA GLU A 144 -2.01 -11.29 17.94
C GLU A 144 -2.77 -11.45 16.63
N LEU A 145 -2.02 -11.45 15.54
CA LEU A 145 -2.56 -11.74 14.23
C LEU A 145 -2.72 -13.26 14.14
N THR A 146 -3.91 -13.72 13.76
CA THR A 146 -4.15 -15.14 13.55
C THR A 146 -3.66 -15.54 12.16
N ALA A 147 -3.57 -16.86 11.89
CA ALA A 147 -3.31 -17.36 10.55
C ALA A 147 -4.32 -16.83 9.51
N SER A 148 -5.60 -16.68 9.89
CA SER A 148 -6.62 -16.11 9.01
C SER A 148 -6.41 -14.63 8.74
N GLY A 149 -5.95 -13.86 9.75
CA GLY A 149 -5.57 -12.46 9.59
C GLY A 149 -4.36 -12.29 8.67
N SER A 150 -3.31 -13.08 8.88
CA SER A 150 -2.13 -13.11 8.00
C SER A 150 -2.49 -13.49 6.57
N ALA A 151 -3.33 -14.51 6.40
CA ALA A 151 -3.81 -14.95 5.09
C ALA A 151 -4.63 -13.86 4.38
N LEU A 152 -5.43 -13.09 5.12
CA LEU A 152 -6.19 -11.97 4.56
C LEU A 152 -5.28 -10.88 3.99
N ILE A 153 -4.26 -10.48 4.75
CA ILE A 153 -3.26 -9.49 4.31
C ILE A 153 -2.49 -10.01 3.09
N ALA A 154 -2.03 -11.26 3.13
CA ALA A 154 -1.32 -11.88 2.03
C ALA A 154 -2.19 -11.98 0.76
N ALA A 155 -3.45 -12.41 0.90
CA ALA A 155 -4.39 -12.52 -0.23
C ALA A 155 -4.66 -11.16 -0.88
N HIS A 156 -4.79 -10.10 -0.08
CA HIS A 156 -4.87 -8.74 -0.61
C HIS A 156 -3.61 -8.37 -1.40
N GLY A 157 -2.42 -8.61 -0.83
CA GLY A 157 -1.14 -8.33 -1.49
C GLY A 157 -0.99 -9.04 -2.83
N VAL A 158 -1.30 -10.34 -2.88
CA VAL A 158 -1.27 -11.13 -4.12
C VAL A 158 -2.23 -10.57 -5.18
N ASN A 159 -3.46 -10.25 -4.78
CA ASN A 159 -4.44 -9.67 -5.69
C ASN A 159 -4.00 -8.29 -6.22
N LEU A 160 -3.37 -7.47 -5.38
CA LEU A 160 -2.86 -6.15 -5.76
C LEU A 160 -1.72 -6.29 -6.77
N SER A 161 -0.72 -7.13 -6.47
CA SER A 161 0.39 -7.41 -7.40
C SER A 161 -0.12 -7.93 -8.74
N GLU A 162 -1.07 -8.87 -8.72
CA GLU A 162 -1.64 -9.43 -9.95
C GLU A 162 -2.42 -8.39 -10.77
N ALA A 163 -3.17 -7.51 -10.11
CA ALA A 163 -3.90 -6.43 -10.79
C ALA A 163 -2.95 -5.44 -11.46
N ILE A 164 -1.88 -5.03 -10.76
CA ILE A 164 -0.83 -4.14 -11.31
C ILE A 164 -0.12 -4.82 -12.48
N ARG A 165 0.28 -6.10 -12.33
CA ARG A 165 0.93 -6.87 -13.38
C ARG A 165 0.06 -6.96 -14.64
N ARG A 166 -1.22 -7.32 -14.49
CA ARG A 166 -2.18 -7.39 -15.60
C ARG A 166 -2.38 -6.04 -16.28
N ALA A 167 -2.50 -4.96 -15.51
CA ALA A 167 -2.63 -3.62 -16.06
C ALA A 167 -1.40 -3.17 -16.84
N THR A 168 -0.19 -3.39 -16.30
CA THR A 168 1.06 -3.09 -16.99
C THR A 168 1.20 -3.88 -18.29
N LEU A 169 0.88 -5.18 -18.29
CA LEU A 169 0.94 -6.00 -19.50
C LEU A 169 -0.08 -5.56 -20.56
N ALA A 170 -1.28 -5.13 -20.17
CA ALA A 170 -2.25 -4.58 -21.10
C ALA A 170 -1.76 -3.25 -21.71
N LEU A 171 -1.23 -2.35 -20.88
CA LEU A 171 -0.69 -1.04 -21.32
C LEU A 171 0.54 -1.16 -22.20
N LYS A 172 1.28 -2.27 -22.11
CA LYS A 172 2.39 -2.56 -23.03
C LYS A 172 1.89 -2.69 -24.47
N GLU A 173 0.69 -3.23 -24.68
CA GLU A 173 0.00 -3.40 -25.98
C GLU A 173 -1.09 -2.32 -26.23
N PRO A 174 -0.83 -1.07 -25.82
CA PRO A 174 -1.82 0.02 -25.72
C PRO A 174 -3.27 -0.33 -25.37
N ASP A 175 -3.50 -1.38 -24.57
CA ASP A 175 -4.84 -1.83 -24.16
C ASP A 175 -5.26 -1.17 -22.83
N TYR A 176 -5.63 0.10 -22.93
CA TYR A 176 -6.16 0.86 -21.79
C TYR A 176 -7.46 0.27 -21.22
N PRO A 177 -8.45 -0.18 -22.02
CA PRO A 177 -9.62 -0.87 -21.49
C PRO A 177 -9.27 -2.12 -20.68
N GLY A 178 -8.31 -2.93 -21.13
CA GLY A 178 -7.82 -4.10 -20.42
C GLY A 178 -7.18 -3.74 -19.07
N ALA A 179 -6.38 -2.66 -19.03
CA ALA A 179 -5.80 -2.17 -17.79
C ALA A 179 -6.85 -1.68 -16.79
N VAL A 180 -7.84 -0.93 -17.27
CA VAL A 180 -8.99 -0.50 -16.46
C VAL A 180 -9.77 -1.70 -15.94
N ALA A 181 -9.98 -2.72 -16.77
CA ALA A 181 -10.67 -3.94 -16.37
C ALA A 181 -9.91 -4.71 -15.27
N ALA A 182 -8.58 -4.79 -15.36
CA ALA A 182 -7.74 -5.43 -14.33
C ALA A 182 -7.90 -4.74 -12.96
N TYR A 183 -7.87 -3.41 -12.93
CA TYR A 183 -8.09 -2.64 -11.71
C TYR A 183 -9.52 -2.73 -11.19
N ARG A 184 -10.52 -2.74 -12.07
CA ARG A 184 -11.93 -2.94 -11.67
C ARG A 184 -12.20 -4.33 -11.10
N ASP A 185 -11.57 -5.38 -11.62
CA ASP A 185 -11.64 -6.73 -11.04
C ASP A 185 -11.08 -6.74 -9.61
N TYR A 186 -9.94 -6.07 -9.38
CA TYR A 186 -9.40 -5.90 -8.03
C TYR A 186 -10.36 -5.13 -7.10
N ASP A 187 -10.88 -3.99 -7.53
CA ASP A 187 -11.82 -3.19 -6.74
C ASP A 187 -13.15 -3.91 -6.49
N SER A 188 -13.58 -4.78 -7.41
CA SER A 188 -14.77 -5.60 -7.21
C SER A 188 -14.62 -6.55 -6.02
N ARG A 189 -13.38 -6.86 -5.61
CA ARG A 189 -13.03 -7.72 -4.48
C ARG A 189 -12.69 -6.93 -3.22
N TRP A 190 -12.01 -5.79 -3.37
CA TRP A 190 -11.41 -5.06 -2.25
C TRP A 190 -12.02 -3.68 -1.99
N GLY A 191 -12.69 -3.11 -2.98
CA GLY A 191 -13.20 -1.75 -2.92
C GLY A 191 -14.56 -1.60 -2.26
N TYR A 192 -14.76 -0.46 -1.60
CA TYR A 192 -16.00 -0.04 -0.95
C TYR A 192 -16.02 1.47 -0.68
N VAL A 193 -17.19 2.02 -0.33
CA VAL A 193 -17.35 3.44 0.01
C VAL A 193 -17.24 3.65 1.53
N HIS A 194 -16.28 4.45 1.97
CA HIS A 194 -16.10 4.89 3.35
C HIS A 194 -17.33 5.68 3.84
N PRO A 195 -17.62 5.73 5.16
CA PRO A 195 -18.64 6.62 5.71
C PRO A 195 -18.52 8.11 5.34
N SER A 196 -17.35 8.57 4.88
CA SER A 196 -17.09 9.95 4.46
C SER A 196 -17.50 10.22 3.01
N GLY A 197 -17.92 9.18 2.27
CA GLY A 197 -18.18 9.24 0.83
C GLY A 197 -16.95 8.98 -0.04
N LYS A 198 -15.74 8.90 0.54
CA LYS A 198 -14.52 8.50 -0.18
C LYS A 198 -14.57 7.03 -0.55
N THR A 199 -13.98 6.65 -1.68
CA THR A 199 -13.91 5.26 -2.13
C THR A 199 -12.54 4.66 -1.79
N HIS A 200 -12.54 3.48 -1.16
CA HIS A 200 -11.37 2.62 -1.15
C HIS A 200 -11.33 1.89 -2.49
N THR A 201 -10.46 2.34 -3.39
CA THR A 201 -10.24 1.76 -4.72
C THR A 201 -8.77 1.83 -5.05
N ILE A 202 -8.32 0.99 -5.97
CA ILE A 202 -6.96 1.06 -6.53
C ILE A 202 -6.79 2.28 -7.44
N PHE A 203 -7.87 2.77 -8.08
CA PHE A 203 -7.81 4.00 -8.85
C PHE A 203 -7.54 5.21 -7.95
N ALA A 204 -6.70 6.12 -8.44
CA ALA A 204 -6.51 7.41 -7.80
C ALA A 204 -7.86 8.13 -7.64
N SER A 205 -8.19 8.53 -6.42
CA SER A 205 -9.40 9.31 -6.13
C SER A 205 -9.26 10.80 -6.47
N TYR A 206 -8.16 11.20 -7.13
CA TYR A 206 -7.84 12.58 -7.49
C TYR A 206 -7.60 12.67 -8.99
N ASP A 207 -7.84 13.86 -9.56
CA ASP A 207 -7.71 14.10 -11.00
C ASP A 207 -6.27 13.87 -11.45
N VAL A 208 -6.01 12.69 -12.00
CA VAL A 208 -4.81 12.43 -12.79
C VAL A 208 -4.96 13.28 -14.07
N PRO A 209 -4.10 14.30 -14.28
CA PRO A 209 -4.24 15.16 -15.44
C PRO A 209 -3.98 14.35 -16.71
N PHE A 210 -4.93 14.35 -17.64
CA PHE A 210 -4.82 13.66 -18.93
C PHE A 210 -3.48 13.94 -19.64
N ARG A 211 -3.01 15.19 -19.59
CA ARG A 211 -1.71 15.61 -20.16
C ARG A 211 -0.51 14.79 -19.66
N ARG A 212 -0.55 14.30 -18.42
CA ARG A 212 0.52 13.44 -17.88
C ARG A 212 0.49 12.05 -18.50
N LEU A 213 -0.70 11.48 -18.70
CA LEU A 213 -0.87 10.18 -19.35
C LEU A 213 -0.46 10.28 -20.82
N ASP A 214 -0.88 11.35 -21.50
CA ASP A 214 -0.53 11.64 -22.89
C ASP A 214 1.00 11.82 -23.06
N PHE A 215 1.62 12.60 -22.17
CA PHE A 215 3.08 12.73 -22.11
C PHE A 215 3.77 11.37 -21.99
N LEU A 216 3.37 10.55 -21.01
CA LEU A 216 4.00 9.24 -20.80
C LEU A 216 3.80 8.34 -22.02
N ALA A 217 2.59 8.31 -22.60
CA ALA A 217 2.28 7.53 -23.78
C ALA A 217 3.17 7.90 -24.97
N GLY A 218 3.49 9.19 -25.14
CA GLY A 218 4.36 9.71 -26.19
C GLY A 218 5.85 9.77 -25.85
N TYR A 219 6.26 9.53 -24.60
CA TYR A 219 7.64 9.75 -24.17
C TYR A 219 8.59 8.72 -24.80
N PRO A 220 9.58 9.15 -25.62
CA PRO A 220 10.36 8.24 -26.45
C PRO A 220 11.48 7.50 -25.70
N MET A 221 11.87 7.97 -24.50
CA MET A 221 12.93 7.37 -23.68
C MET A 221 14.26 7.18 -24.44
N ARG A 222 14.71 8.22 -25.17
CA ARG A 222 15.91 8.15 -26.05
C ARG A 222 17.21 8.07 -25.27
N GLU A 223 17.17 8.40 -23.99
CA GLU A 223 18.29 8.35 -23.06
C GLU A 223 18.66 6.91 -22.67
N LEU A 224 17.81 5.94 -23.01
CA LEU A 224 17.99 4.53 -22.70
C LEU A 224 18.61 3.77 -23.89
N CYS A 225 19.70 3.05 -23.62
CA CYS A 225 20.32 2.10 -24.56
C CYS A 225 19.67 0.71 -24.52
N ASN A 226 18.55 0.58 -23.82
CA ASN A 226 17.78 -0.65 -23.69
C ASN A 226 16.98 -1.01 -24.95
N SER A 227 16.46 -2.24 -24.95
CA SER A 227 15.55 -2.72 -25.98
C SER A 227 14.25 -1.90 -26.06
N GLU A 228 13.55 -1.99 -27.20
CA GLU A 228 12.21 -1.40 -27.31
C GLU A 228 11.21 -2.05 -26.36
N ASP A 229 11.40 -3.33 -26.05
CA ASP A 229 10.57 -4.05 -25.09
C ASP A 229 10.69 -3.47 -23.68
N PHE A 230 11.93 -3.17 -23.24
CA PHE A 230 12.19 -2.47 -21.99
C PHE A 230 11.48 -1.12 -21.95
N ARG A 231 11.68 -0.28 -22.98
CA ARG A 231 11.08 1.07 -23.05
C ARG A 231 9.55 1.01 -23.00
N ARG A 232 8.92 0.11 -23.78
CA ARG A 232 7.47 -0.12 -23.76
C ARG A 232 6.99 -0.59 -22.40
N THR A 233 7.70 -1.51 -21.77
CA THR A 233 7.34 -2.06 -20.45
C THR A 233 7.47 -1.01 -19.35
N LEU A 234 8.53 -0.20 -19.37
CA LEU A 234 8.72 0.88 -18.40
C LEU A 234 7.64 1.95 -18.57
N ARG A 235 7.36 2.36 -19.81
CA ARG A 235 6.27 3.30 -20.10
C ARG A 235 4.93 2.79 -19.58
N ALA A 236 4.61 1.53 -19.87
CA ALA A 236 3.39 0.88 -19.40
C ALA A 236 3.31 0.84 -17.87
N CYS A 237 4.42 0.54 -17.19
CA CYS A 237 4.49 0.52 -15.72
C CYS A 237 4.26 1.92 -15.12
N LEU A 238 4.82 2.97 -15.72
CA LEU A 238 4.60 4.35 -15.28
C LEU A 238 3.15 4.80 -15.48
N ILE A 239 2.53 4.46 -16.61
CA ILE A 239 1.12 4.75 -16.87
C ILE A 239 0.22 3.98 -15.89
N ALA A 240 0.48 2.69 -15.68
CA ALA A 240 -0.24 1.84 -14.72
C ALA A 240 -0.16 2.45 -13.30
N GLY A 241 1.04 2.83 -12.88
CA GLY A 241 1.28 3.55 -11.63
C GLY A 241 0.49 4.86 -11.53
N LEU A 242 0.54 5.68 -12.58
CA LEU A 242 -0.17 6.95 -12.59
C LEU A 242 -1.70 6.79 -12.49
N MET A 243 -2.30 5.77 -13.14
CA MET A 243 -3.73 5.45 -13.03
C MET A 243 -4.16 5.13 -11.60
N ARG A 244 -3.27 4.57 -10.78
CA ARG A 244 -3.49 4.30 -9.35
C ARG A 244 -2.96 5.38 -8.41
N GLY A 245 -2.42 6.47 -8.96
CA GLY A 245 -1.88 7.57 -8.18
C GLY A 245 -0.51 7.27 -7.54
N GLU A 246 0.21 6.29 -8.07
CA GLU A 246 1.58 6.03 -7.65
C GLU A 246 2.55 7.05 -8.23
N GLN A 247 3.41 7.57 -7.38
CA GLN A 247 4.49 8.48 -7.77
C GLN A 247 5.80 8.18 -7.04
N GLU A 248 5.80 7.18 -6.17
CA GLU A 248 6.99 6.74 -5.46
C GLU A 248 7.85 5.89 -6.43
N ARG A 249 9.11 6.26 -6.57
CA ARG A 249 10.01 5.69 -7.58
C ARG A 249 10.45 4.26 -7.23
N THR A 250 10.62 3.94 -5.95
CA THR A 250 11.05 2.60 -5.49
C THR A 250 9.96 1.56 -5.73
N GLU A 251 8.70 1.90 -5.49
CA GLU A 251 7.53 1.05 -5.75
C GLU A 251 7.37 0.85 -7.26
N LEU A 252 7.50 1.91 -8.07
CA LEU A 252 7.43 1.78 -9.53
C LEU A 252 8.58 0.92 -10.09
N ALA A 253 9.80 1.08 -9.56
CA ALA A 253 10.94 0.26 -9.92
C ALA A 253 10.71 -1.21 -9.54
N PHE A 254 10.20 -1.46 -8.33
CA PHE A 254 9.84 -2.80 -7.85
C PHE A 254 8.82 -3.46 -8.78
N ARG A 255 7.72 -2.76 -9.12
CA ARG A 255 6.70 -3.26 -10.04
C ARG A 255 7.20 -3.49 -11.45
N PHE A 256 8.09 -2.64 -11.94
CA PHE A 256 8.73 -2.82 -13.24
C PHE A 256 9.55 -4.11 -13.28
N LYS A 257 10.33 -4.40 -12.23
CA LYS A 257 11.15 -5.61 -12.11
C LYS A 257 10.32 -6.90 -12.03
N GLU A 258 9.07 -6.84 -11.57
CA GLU A 258 8.15 -7.98 -11.62
C GLU A 258 7.77 -8.39 -13.06
N VAL A 259 7.90 -7.49 -14.04
CA VAL A 259 7.47 -7.72 -15.44
C VAL A 259 8.59 -7.59 -16.48
N CYS A 260 9.76 -7.06 -16.11
CA CYS A 260 10.92 -6.91 -16.99
C CYS A 260 12.19 -7.39 -16.27
N GLN A 261 12.93 -8.29 -16.93
CA GLN A 261 14.19 -8.83 -16.40
C GLN A 261 15.43 -8.12 -16.97
N GLU A 262 15.27 -7.32 -18.02
CA GLU A 262 16.38 -6.55 -18.60
C GLU A 262 16.78 -5.42 -17.64
N GLN A 263 18.08 -5.31 -17.35
CA GLN A 263 18.62 -4.24 -16.51
C GLN A 263 18.70 -2.93 -17.30
N ILE A 264 18.44 -1.81 -16.62
CA ILE A 264 18.51 -0.49 -17.24
C ILE A 264 19.93 -0.15 -17.69
N VAL A 265 20.05 0.48 -18.85
CA VAL A 265 21.29 1.03 -19.40
C VAL A 265 21.04 2.48 -19.79
N CYS A 266 21.44 3.41 -18.91
CA CYS A 266 21.34 4.86 -19.12
C CYS A 266 22.68 5.52 -18.74
N PRO A 267 23.66 5.58 -19.67
CA PRO A 267 25.01 6.07 -19.36
C PRO A 267 25.08 7.52 -18.85
N GLY A 268 24.13 8.36 -19.25
CA GLY A 268 24.05 9.78 -18.86
C GLY A 268 23.04 10.07 -17.75
N ILE A 269 22.69 9.09 -16.90
CA ILE A 269 21.61 9.25 -15.91
C ILE A 269 21.81 10.44 -14.97
N VAL A 270 23.04 10.67 -14.51
CA VAL A 270 23.38 11.77 -13.60
C VAL A 270 23.21 13.12 -14.31
N ASP A 271 23.52 13.20 -15.61
CA ASP A 271 23.43 14.42 -16.40
C ASP A 271 21.98 14.83 -16.74
N LEU A 272 20.99 13.95 -16.46
CA LEU A 272 19.57 14.26 -16.61
C LEU A 272 19.03 15.18 -15.50
N PHE A 273 19.83 15.47 -14.47
CA PHE A 273 19.45 16.29 -13.33
C PHE A 273 20.14 17.65 -13.42
N ILE A 274 19.35 18.71 -13.53
CA ILE A 274 19.83 20.09 -13.47
C ILE A 274 20.17 20.39 -12.01
N MET A 275 21.45 20.56 -11.71
CA MET A 275 21.95 20.83 -10.36
C MET A 275 22.10 22.34 -10.08
N ASP A 276 21.72 23.17 -11.05
CA ASP A 276 21.92 24.63 -11.04
C ASP A 276 21.05 25.35 -9.99
N ASP A 277 20.04 24.68 -9.44
CA ASP A 277 19.19 25.20 -8.36
C ASP A 277 19.83 25.06 -6.95
N PHE A 278 20.99 24.41 -6.85
CA PHE A 278 21.72 24.21 -5.60
C PHE A 278 23.00 25.05 -5.57
N ASP A 279 23.47 25.45 -4.39
CA ASP A 279 24.83 26.03 -4.28
C ASP A 279 25.89 25.02 -4.75
N GLY A 280 27.03 25.52 -5.24
CA GLY A 280 28.03 24.67 -5.90
C GLY A 280 28.59 23.55 -5.04
N SER A 281 28.70 23.73 -3.72
CA SER A 281 29.11 22.68 -2.77
C SER A 281 28.05 21.57 -2.64
N THR A 282 26.78 21.95 -2.56
CA THR A 282 25.67 21.01 -2.43
C THR A 282 25.46 20.26 -3.74
N ALA A 283 25.56 20.94 -4.88
CA ALA A 283 25.48 20.35 -6.21
C ALA A 283 26.54 19.27 -6.44
N ALA A 284 27.81 19.56 -6.09
CA ALA A 284 28.91 18.62 -6.25
C ALA A 284 28.75 17.38 -5.37
N ALA A 285 28.40 17.56 -4.09
CA ALA A 285 28.20 16.45 -3.15
C ALA A 285 27.03 15.55 -3.56
N MET A 286 25.93 16.12 -4.04
CA MET A 286 24.80 15.35 -4.55
C MET A 286 25.16 14.57 -5.83
N ARG A 287 25.90 15.20 -6.75
CA ARG A 287 26.36 14.54 -7.98
C ARG A 287 27.26 13.34 -7.66
N GLU A 288 28.22 13.52 -6.75
CA GLU A 288 29.11 12.45 -6.30
C GLU A 288 28.32 11.30 -5.65
N ALA A 289 27.34 11.60 -4.78
CA ALA A 289 26.48 10.59 -4.17
C ALA A 289 25.65 9.82 -5.21
N MET A 290 25.17 10.49 -6.26
CA MET A 290 24.45 9.83 -7.35
C MET A 290 25.37 8.91 -8.16
N GLU A 291 26.59 9.35 -8.48
CA GLU A 291 27.59 8.54 -9.18
C GLU A 291 27.97 7.30 -8.35
N GLN A 292 28.17 7.45 -7.04
CA GLN A 292 28.44 6.34 -6.13
C GLN A 292 27.28 5.33 -6.09
N ASN A 293 26.03 5.80 -6.01
CA ASN A 293 24.85 4.94 -6.00
C ASN A 293 24.71 4.17 -7.33
N VAL A 294 24.85 4.86 -8.47
CA VAL A 294 24.78 4.25 -9.81
C VAL A 294 25.88 3.21 -10.01
N ALA A 295 27.10 3.46 -9.50
CA ALA A 295 28.19 2.50 -9.55
C ALA A 295 27.97 1.27 -8.64
N ALA A 296 27.20 1.43 -7.56
CA ALA A 296 26.93 0.36 -6.60
C ALA A 296 25.82 -0.60 -7.07
N ASP A 297 24.71 -0.06 -7.60
CA ASP A 297 23.56 -0.87 -8.02
C ASP A 297 22.80 -0.23 -9.19
N SER A 298 22.50 -1.04 -10.21
CA SER A 298 21.65 -0.67 -11.35
C SER A 298 20.22 -0.25 -10.92
N ASP A 299 19.74 -0.70 -9.76
CA ASP A 299 18.45 -0.30 -9.21
C ASP A 299 18.37 1.21 -8.98
N PHE A 300 19.47 1.85 -8.54
CA PHE A 300 19.51 3.31 -8.41
C PHE A 300 19.39 4.03 -9.76
N THR A 301 19.98 3.47 -10.82
CA THR A 301 19.82 4.01 -12.18
C THR A 301 18.35 3.99 -12.61
N LEU A 302 17.64 2.89 -12.33
CA LEU A 302 16.22 2.74 -12.65
C LEU A 302 15.37 3.73 -11.86
N GLU A 303 15.59 3.82 -10.55
CA GLU A 303 14.88 4.77 -9.68
C GLU A 303 15.09 6.23 -10.09
N TYR A 304 16.33 6.63 -10.38
CA TYR A 304 16.64 7.98 -10.85
C TYR A 304 15.97 8.25 -12.19
N TYR A 305 15.97 7.29 -13.11
CA TYR A 305 15.33 7.47 -14.40
C TYR A 305 13.82 7.62 -14.27
N ILE A 306 13.18 6.77 -13.45
CA ILE A 306 11.76 6.91 -13.11
C ILE A 306 11.47 8.28 -12.52
N SER A 307 12.28 8.73 -11.55
CA SER A 307 12.14 10.05 -10.93
C SER A 307 12.22 11.19 -11.94
N HIS A 308 13.16 11.10 -12.89
CA HIS A 308 13.33 12.07 -13.97
C HIS A 308 12.09 12.11 -14.89
N VAL A 309 11.60 10.96 -15.36
CA VAL A 309 10.41 10.89 -16.21
C VAL A 309 9.16 11.41 -15.48
N LEU A 310 9.00 11.07 -14.19
CA LEU A 310 7.91 11.59 -13.38
C LEU A 310 7.99 13.12 -13.22
N TYR A 311 9.19 13.67 -13.04
CA TYR A 311 9.42 15.12 -13.01
C TYR A 311 9.00 15.79 -14.33
N LEU A 312 9.45 15.27 -15.47
CA LEU A 312 9.05 15.79 -16.79
C LEU A 312 7.54 15.71 -16.99
N SER A 313 6.92 14.59 -16.62
CA SER A 313 5.47 14.40 -16.77
C SER A 313 4.66 15.45 -16.02
N ARG A 314 5.13 15.94 -14.85
CA ARG A 314 4.44 16.98 -14.07
C ARG A 314 4.49 18.35 -14.74
N ARG A 315 5.50 18.59 -15.57
CA ARG A 315 5.74 19.85 -16.28
C ARG A 315 5.08 19.92 -17.67
N ALA A 316 4.63 18.79 -18.20
CA ALA A 316 3.81 18.70 -19.41
C ALA A 316 2.40 19.28 -19.20
#